data_AF-F3GR15-F1
#
_entry.id   AF-F3GR15-F1
#
_cell.length_a   1.000
_cell.length_b   1.000
_cell.length_c   1.000
_cell.angle_alpha   90.00
_cell.angle_beta   90.00
_cell.angle_gamma   90.00
#
_symmetry.space_group_name_H-M   'P 1'
#
loop_
_entity.id
_entity.type
_entity.pdbx_description
1 polymer ?
#
loop_
_entity_poly.entity_id
_entity_poly.type
_entity_poly.pdbx_seq_one_letter_code
_entity_poly.pdbx_strand_id
1 'polypeptide(L)' 'MNEVEQNLRFQGQYFDVETGLHYNTFRYYDPEIGRFITQDPIG' A
#
# COMPACT_ATOMS: atom_id res chain seq x y z
N MET A 1 10.42 -4.62 -24.92
CA MET A 1 9.15 -4.10 -24.38
C MET A 1 9.52 -3.31 -23.15
N ASN A 2 9.26 -2.00 -23.14
CA ASN A 2 9.46 -1.21 -21.91
C ASN A 2 8.15 -1.32 -21.14
N GLU A 3 8.09 -2.24 -20.18
CA GLU A 3 7.01 -2.24 -19.20
C GLU A 3 7.19 -1.04 -18.28
N VAL A 4 6.18 -0.17 -18.27
CA VAL A 4 6.11 0.90 -17.29
C VAL A 4 5.54 0.29 -16.02
N GLU A 5 6.30 0.35 -14.94
CA GLU A 5 5.85 -0.10 -13.63
C GLU A 5 4.61 0.71 -13.21
N GLN A 6 3.49 0.01 -12.97
CA GLN A 6 2.27 0.62 -12.45
C GLN A 6 2.25 0.48 -10.94
N ASN A 7 2.57 1.56 -10.22
CA ASN A 7 2.58 1.57 -8.76
C ASN A 7 1.26 2.05 -8.13
N LEU A 8 0.32 2.57 -8.92
CA LEU A 8 -1.00 2.90 -8.38
C LEU A 8 -1.77 1.61 -8.06
N ARG A 9 -2.43 1.63 -6.91
CA ARG A 9 -3.29 0.58 -6.37
C ARG A 9 -4.67 1.17 -6.11
N PHE A 10 -5.63 0.32 -5.72
CA PHE A 10 -7.01 0.74 -5.49
C PHE A 10 -7.10 1.86 -4.45
N GLN A 11 -8.10 2.73 -4.54
CA GLN A 11 -8.29 3.86 -3.61
C GLN A 11 -7.07 4.82 -3.52
N GLY A 12 -6.30 4.97 -4.60
CA GLY A 12 -5.14 5.88 -4.62
C GLY A 12 -3.97 5.43 -3.75
N GLN A 13 -3.92 4.15 -3.39
CA GLN A 13 -2.78 3.54 -2.71
C GLN A 13 -1.56 3.51 -3.65
N TYR A 14 -0.36 3.62 -3.09
CA TYR A 14 0.89 3.47 -3.83
C TYR A 14 1.61 2.20 -3.38
N PHE A 15 2.08 1.39 -4.32
CA PHE A 15 2.86 0.21 -4.01
C PHE A 15 4.30 0.59 -3.68
N ASP A 16 4.74 0.18 -2.49
CA ASP A 16 6.12 0.27 -2.07
C ASP A 16 6.80 -1.07 -2.32
N VAL A 17 7.70 -1.09 -3.31
CA VAL A 17 8.43 -2.28 -3.72
C VAL A 17 9.42 -2.77 -2.68
N GLU A 18 9.95 -1.88 -1.83
CA GLU A 18 10.93 -2.27 -0.80
C GLU A 18 10.28 -3.07 0.32
N THR A 19 9.03 -2.74 0.64
CA THR A 19 8.28 -3.38 1.73
C THR A 19 7.24 -4.39 1.26
N GLY A 20 6.81 -4.33 0.00
CA GLY A 20 5.68 -5.10 -0.51
C GLY A 20 4.32 -4.59 -0.05
N LEU A 21 4.28 -3.46 0.67
CA LEU A 21 3.07 -2.90 1.26
C LEU A 21 2.47 -1.80 0.39
N HIS A 22 1.22 -1.45 0.68
CA HIS A 22 0.52 -0.35 0.01
C HIS A 22 0.50 0.87 0.92
N TYR A 23 1.15 1.96 0.50
CA TYR A 23 1.11 3.24 1.20
C TYR A 23 -0.21 3.98 0.95
N ASN A 24 -0.84 4.42 2.03
CA ASN A 24 -2.06 5.22 2.02
C ASN A 24 -1.95 6.39 2.99
N THR A 25 -1.59 7.57 2.46
CA THR A 25 -1.47 8.89 3.14
C THR A 25 -0.57 8.93 4.38
N PHE A 26 -0.85 8.11 5.40
CA PHE A 26 -0.11 7.97 6.65
C PHE A 26 -0.05 6.51 7.18
N ARG A 27 -0.54 5.53 6.43
CA ARG A 27 -0.62 4.13 6.86
C ARG A 27 -0.19 3.16 5.77
N TYR A 28 0.42 2.06 6.17
CA TYR A 28 0.72 0.94 5.30
C TYR A 28 -0.36 -0.13 5.41
N TYR A 29 -0.90 -0.54 4.27
CA TYR A 29 -1.85 -1.62 4.12
C TYR A 29 -1.13 -2.86 3.61
N ASP A 30 -1.35 -3.98 4.30
CA ASP A 30 -0.86 -5.29 3.91
C ASP A 30 -1.93 -5.97 3.05
N PRO A 31 -1.69 -6.16 1.74
CA PRO A 31 -2.65 -6.79 0.85
C PRO A 31 -2.76 -8.31 1.06
N GLU A 32 -1.76 -8.96 1.66
CA GLU A 32 -1.80 -10.41 1.93
C GLU A 32 -2.72 -10.72 3.12
N ILE A 33 -2.69 -9.87 4.15
CA ILE A 33 -3.54 -10.02 5.35
C ILE A 33 -4.87 -9.27 5.17
N GLY A 34 -4.91 -8.27 4.29
CA GLY A 34 -6.11 -7.49 3.99
C GLY A 34 -6.41 -6.38 5.02
N ARG A 35 -5.39 -5.85 5.73
CA ARG A 35 -5.55 -4.84 6.80
C ARG A 35 -4.39 -3.87 6.89
N PHE A 36 -4.59 -2.75 7.58
CA PHE A 36 -3.49 -1.89 7.99
C PHE A 36 -2.59 -2.59 9.02
N ILE A 37 -1.28 -2.41 8.88
CA ILE A 37 -0.28 -2.97 9.81
C ILE A 37 -0.13 -2.13 11.08
N THR A 38 -0.62 -0.88 11.05
CA THR A 38 -0.69 0.00 12.21
C THR A 38 -2.11 0.00 12.78
N GLN A 39 -2.22 0.14 14.11
CA GLN A 39 -3.50 0.36 14.77
C GLN A 39 -4.11 1.69 14.28
N ASP A 40 -5.45 1.72 14.23
CA ASP A 40 -6.14 2.94 13.86
C ASP A 40 -5.87 4.05 14.91
N PRO A 41 -5.38 5.23 14.51
CA PRO A 41 -4.98 6.29 15.44
C PRO A 41 -6.16 6.93 16.19
N ILE A 42 -7.40 6.67 15.79
CA ILE A 42 -8.61 7.12 16.49
C ILE A 42 -9.32 5.98 17.25
N GLY A 43 -8.70 4.80 17.35
CA GLY A 43 -9.21 3.62 18.06
C GLY A 43 -8.98 3.65 19.57
#